data_AF-A0A1Q9GYY7-F1
#
_entry.id   AF-A0A1Q9GYY7-F1
#
_cell.length_a   1.000
_cell.length_b   1.000
_cell.length_c   1.000
_cell.angle_alpha   90.00
_cell.angle_beta   90.00
_cell.angle_gamma   90.00
#
_symmetry.space_group_name_H-M   'P 1'
#
loop_
_entity.id
_entity.type
_entity.pdbx_description
1 polymer ?
#
loop_
_entity_poly.entity_id
_entity_poly.type
_entity_poly.pdbx_seq_one_letter_code
_entity_poly.pdbx_strand_id
1 'polypeptide(L)'
;MSSAPEPTESLARLIARDLVSVGRVPSVLLVLVLVSALGVVLITHHSRQLIAQQEQLLIERDQLDIEWRNQILEENSLAEHSRIERLAEKALEMNRPSRDSEVVVQ
;
A
#
# COMPACT_ATOMS: atom_id res chain seq x y z
N MET A 1 -4.16 18.39 -81.25
CA MET A 1 -3.09 18.15 -80.25
C MET A 1 -3.76 17.70 -78.97
N SER A 2 -3.80 16.39 -78.77
CA SER A 2 -4.47 15.72 -77.65
C SER A 2 -3.40 15.18 -76.72
N SER A 3 -3.45 15.56 -75.45
CA SER A 3 -2.93 14.74 -74.35
C SER A 3 -3.41 15.35 -73.03
N ALA A 4 -4.54 14.84 -72.54
CA ALA A 4 -5.03 15.03 -71.18
C ALA A 4 -4.03 14.41 -70.17
N PRO A 5 -3.98 14.89 -68.92
CA PRO A 5 -3.00 14.46 -67.93
C PRO A 5 -3.28 13.05 -67.40
N GLU A 6 -2.24 12.22 -67.33
CA GLU A 6 -2.28 10.83 -66.82
C GLU A 6 -2.51 10.76 -65.29
N PRO A 7 -3.23 9.74 -64.80
CA PRO A 7 -3.69 9.64 -63.41
C PRO A 7 -2.55 9.24 -62.45
N THR A 8 -2.18 10.13 -61.53
CA THR A 8 -1.18 9.96 -60.46
C THR A 8 -1.63 9.08 -59.28
N GLU A 9 -2.63 8.21 -59.47
CA GLU A 9 -3.30 7.49 -58.37
C GLU A 9 -2.71 6.11 -58.04
N SER A 10 -1.71 5.63 -58.80
CA SER A 10 -1.29 4.22 -58.76
C SER A 10 0.00 3.93 -57.96
N LEU A 11 0.98 4.84 -57.93
CA LEU A 11 2.30 4.57 -57.34
C LEU A 11 2.30 4.52 -55.81
N ALA A 12 1.69 5.52 -55.16
CA ALA A 12 1.60 5.55 -53.69
C ALA A 12 0.82 4.33 -53.17
N ARG A 13 -0.21 3.91 -53.90
CA ARG A 13 -1.05 2.75 -53.57
C ARG A 13 -0.29 1.43 -53.78
N LEU A 14 0.60 1.35 -54.78
CA LEU A 14 1.47 0.19 -54.99
C LEU A 14 2.51 0.04 -53.89
N ILE A 15 3.21 1.12 -53.53
CA ILE A 15 4.23 1.11 -52.46
C ILE A 15 3.60 0.78 -51.12
N ALA A 16 2.42 1.35 -50.82
CA ALA A 16 1.67 1.00 -49.61
C ALA A 16 1.30 -0.50 -49.59
N ARG A 17 0.92 -1.07 -50.74
CA ARG A 17 0.55 -2.48 -50.84
C ARG A 17 1.76 -3.41 -50.75
N ASP A 18 2.89 -3.02 -51.32
CA ASP A 18 4.14 -3.79 -51.31
C ASP A 18 4.80 -3.77 -49.92
N LEU A 19 4.78 -2.61 -49.24
CA LEU A 19 5.21 -2.49 -47.84
C LEU A 19 4.39 -3.37 -46.91
N VAL A 20 3.07 -3.51 -47.15
CA VAL A 20 2.19 -4.38 -46.37
C VAL A 20 2.32 -5.85 -46.78
N SER A 21 2.57 -6.18 -48.07
CA SER A 21 2.66 -7.57 -48.52
C SER A 21 4.02 -8.23 -48.32
N VAL A 22 5.11 -7.47 -48.48
CA VAL A 22 6.50 -7.90 -48.22
C VAL A 22 6.84 -7.69 -46.74
N GLY A 23 6.32 -6.63 -46.11
CA GLY A 23 6.53 -6.31 -44.70
C GLY A 23 5.62 -7.04 -43.71
N ARG A 24 5.12 -8.24 -44.05
CA ARG A 24 4.30 -9.05 -43.13
C ARG A 24 4.98 -9.25 -41.78
N VAL A 25 6.25 -9.64 -41.78
CA VAL A 25 7.03 -9.82 -40.55
C VAL A 25 7.16 -8.51 -39.74
N PRO A 26 7.66 -7.39 -40.29
CA PRO A 26 7.76 -6.14 -39.54
C PRO A 26 6.41 -5.57 -39.10
N SER A 27 5.33 -5.75 -39.87
CA SER A 27 3.99 -5.31 -39.47
C SER A 27 3.46 -6.09 -38.26
N VAL A 28 3.65 -7.41 -38.22
CA VAL A 28 3.31 -8.24 -37.06
C VAL A 28 4.16 -7.84 -35.85
N LEU A 29 5.45 -7.60 -36.05
CA LEU A 29 6.37 -7.17 -34.99
C LEU A 29 5.96 -5.81 -34.40
N LEU A 30 5.53 -4.88 -35.24
CA LEU A 30 5.01 -3.59 -34.83
C LEU A 30 3.74 -3.74 -33.97
N VAL A 31 2.80 -4.58 -34.41
CA VAL A 31 1.60 -4.88 -33.62
C VAL A 31 1.97 -5.52 -32.28
N LEU A 32 2.92 -6.46 -32.26
CA LEU A 32 3.37 -7.12 -31.05
C LEU A 32 3.98 -6.12 -30.04
N VAL A 33 4.78 -5.17 -30.52
CA VAL A 33 5.36 -4.10 -29.69
C VAL A 33 4.27 -3.17 -29.15
N LEU A 34 3.27 -2.81 -29.96
CA LEU A 34 2.14 -2.00 -29.49
C LEU A 34 1.34 -2.71 -28.40
N VAL A 35 1.05 -4.00 -28.59
CA VAL A 35 0.36 -4.83 -27.58
C VAL A 35 1.20 -4.92 -26.30
N SER A 36 2.51 -5.12 -26.42
CA SER A 36 3.42 -5.14 -25.27
C SER A 36 3.39 -3.82 -24.51
N ALA A 37 3.47 -2.68 -25.22
CA ALA A 37 3.43 -1.36 -24.60
C ALA A 37 2.11 -1.11 -23.84
N LEU A 38 0.98 -1.45 -24.45
CA LEU A 38 -0.33 -1.37 -23.78
C LEU A 38 -0.42 -2.32 -22.58
N GLY A 39 0.11 -3.53 -22.71
CA GLY A 39 0.18 -4.52 -21.63
C GLY A 39 0.96 -4.00 -20.43
N VAL A 40 2.14 -3.40 -20.64
CA VAL A 40 2.95 -2.80 -19.58
C VAL A 40 2.19 -1.69 -18.86
N VAL A 41 1.48 -0.82 -19.60
CA VAL A 41 0.68 0.26 -19.00
C VAL A 41 -0.47 -0.31 -18.16
N LEU A 42 -1.18 -1.31 -18.67
CA LEU A 42 -2.27 -1.97 -17.94
C LEU A 42 -1.78 -2.67 -16.67
N ILE A 43 -0.69 -3.43 -16.76
CA ILE A 43 -0.06 -4.09 -15.62
C ILE A 43 0.37 -3.06 -14.58
N THR A 44 0.95 -1.94 -15.02
CA THR A 44 1.36 -0.86 -14.11
C THR A 44 0.15 -0.23 -13.41
N HIS A 45 -0.96 0.00 -14.14
CA HIS A 45 -2.19 0.55 -13.56
C HIS A 45 -2.82 -0.42 -12.54
N HIS A 46 -2.95 -1.70 -12.89
CA HIS A 46 -3.44 -2.73 -11.99
C HIS A 46 -2.52 -2.92 -10.78
N SER A 47 -1.20 -2.88 -10.99
CA SER A 47 -0.21 -2.99 -9.91
C SER A 47 -0.38 -1.87 -8.90
N ARG A 48 -0.57 -0.61 -9.35
CA ARG A 48 -0.84 0.51 -8.44
C ARG A 48 -2.12 0.30 -7.61
N GLN A 49 -3.20 -0.21 -8.21
CA GLN A 49 -4.45 -0.46 -7.50
C GLN A 49 -4.31 -1.60 -6.47
N LEU A 50 -3.66 -2.70 -6.84
CA LEU A 50 -3.41 -3.84 -5.97
C LEU A 50 -2.49 -3.47 -4.80
N ILE A 51 -1.44 -2.69 -5.07
CA ILE A 51 -0.53 -2.18 -4.04
C ILE A 51 -1.28 -1.28 -3.05
N ALA A 52 -2.15 -0.39 -3.53
CA ALA A 52 -2.92 0.50 -2.66
C ALA A 52 -3.83 -0.25 -1.68
N GLN A 53 -4.47 -1.35 -2.12
CA GLN A 53 -5.29 -2.18 -1.23
C GLN A 53 -4.45 -2.89 -0.17
N GLN A 54 -3.27 -3.38 -0.56
CA GLN A 54 -2.36 -4.04 0.37
C GLN A 54 -1.80 -3.06 1.41
N GLU A 55 -1.49 -1.84 0.97
CA GLU A 55 -1.03 -0.74 1.82
C GLU A 55 -2.09 -0.33 2.85
N GLN A 56 -3.37 -0.30 2.47
CA GLN A 56 -4.46 -0.02 3.42
C GLN A 56 -4.57 -1.05 4.54
N LEU A 57 -4.49 -2.34 4.22
CA LEU A 57 -4.53 -3.41 5.23
C LEU A 57 -3.31 -3.37 6.16
N LEU A 58 -2.14 -3.01 5.63
CA LEU A 58 -0.94 -2.82 6.44
C LEU A 58 -1.09 -1.65 7.42
N ILE A 59 -1.68 -0.54 6.99
CA ILE A 59 -1.95 0.62 7.85
C ILE A 59 -2.92 0.25 8.98
N GLU A 60 -3.98 -0.49 8.68
CA GLU A 60 -4.96 -0.93 9.69
C GLU A 60 -4.30 -1.84 10.73
N ARG A 61 -3.47 -2.80 10.29
CA ARG A 61 -2.70 -3.65 11.20
C ARG A 61 -1.77 -2.83 12.11
N ASP A 62 -1.05 -1.87 11.55
CA ASP A 62 -0.13 -1.04 12.32
C ASP A 62 -0.88 -0.18 13.36
N GLN A 63 -2.09 0.29 13.05
CA GLN A 63 -2.93 1.00 14.02
C GLN A 63 -3.33 0.09 15.18
N LEU A 64 -3.78 -1.13 14.91
CA LEU A 64 -4.13 -2.11 15.95
C LEU A 64 -2.92 -2.48 16.81
N ASP A 65 -1.73 -2.62 16.22
CA ASP A 65 -0.49 -2.88 16.97
C ASP A 65 -0.13 -1.74 17.93
N ILE A 66 -0.39 -0.48 17.53
CA ILE A 66 -0.21 0.69 18.40
C ILE A 66 -1.20 0.65 19.56
N GLU A 67 -2.48 0.42 19.28
CA GLU A 67 -3.52 0.34 20.31
C GLU A 67 -3.23 -0.79 21.31
N TRP A 68 -2.87 -1.97 20.82
CA TRP A 68 -2.48 -3.12 21.63
C TRP A 68 -1.30 -2.80 22.55
N ARG A 69 -0.26 -2.14 22.01
CA ARG A 69 0.89 -1.71 22.80
C ARG A 69 0.49 -0.72 23.89
N ASN A 70 -0.41 0.22 23.60
CA ASN A 70 -0.91 1.16 24.59
C ASN A 70 -1.69 0.46 25.71
N GLN A 71 -2.58 -0.49 25.36
CA GLN A 71 -3.32 -1.28 26.35
C GLN A 71 -2.38 -2.09 27.25
N ILE A 72 -1.35 -2.72 26.69
CA ILE A 72 -0.32 -3.42 27.48
C ILE A 72 0.40 -2.48 28.44
N LEU A 73 0.72 -1.26 28.00
CA LEU A 73 1.39 -0.28 28.86
C LEU A 73 0.47 0.19 30.01
N GLU A 74 -0.81 0.38 29.74
CA GLU A 74 -1.82 0.69 30.76
C GLU A 74 -1.95 -0.46 31.78
N GLU A 75 -2.06 -1.71 31.32
CA GLU A 75 -2.14 -2.87 32.20
C GLU A 75 -0.85 -3.06 33.02
N ASN A 76 0.32 -2.90 32.41
CA ASN A 76 1.60 -3.01 33.14
C ASN A 76 1.75 -1.88 34.16
N SER A 77 1.31 -0.66 33.86
CA SER A 77 1.30 0.45 34.83
C SER A 77 0.39 0.16 36.02
N LEU A 78 -0.81 -0.38 35.75
CA LEU A 78 -1.75 -0.83 36.80
C LEU A 78 -1.18 -2.02 37.59
N ALA A 79 -0.50 -2.95 36.94
CA ALA A 79 0.10 -4.11 37.58
C ALA A 79 1.31 -3.74 38.45
N GLU A 80 2.16 -2.80 38.03
CA GLU A 80 3.25 -2.23 38.83
C GLU A 80 2.69 -1.56 40.10
N HIS A 81 1.70 -0.67 39.96
CA HIS A 81 1.09 -0.01 41.12
C HIS A 81 0.38 -0.99 42.05
N SER A 82 -0.44 -1.89 41.50
CA SER A 82 -1.19 -2.87 42.30
C SER A 82 -0.28 -3.92 42.96
N ARG A 83 0.86 -4.25 42.35
CA ARG A 83 1.86 -5.15 42.93
C ARG A 83 2.67 -4.46 44.01
N ILE A 84 3.03 -3.19 43.85
CA ILE A 84 3.73 -2.41 44.88
C ILE A 84 2.82 -2.17 46.09
N GLU A 85 1.55 -1.82 45.89
CA GLU A 85 0.59 -1.60 46.97
C GLU A 85 0.37 -2.87 47.80
N ARG A 86 0.13 -4.02 47.15
CA ARG A 86 0.01 -5.31 47.86
C ARG A 86 1.32 -5.75 48.54
N LEU A 87 2.47 -5.44 47.95
CA LEU A 87 3.77 -5.76 48.55
C LEU A 87 4.05 -4.86 49.75
N ALA A 88 3.68 -3.58 49.71
CA ALA A 88 3.77 -2.67 50.85
C ALA A 88 2.81 -3.11 51.98
N GLU A 89 1.57 -3.46 51.66
CA GLU A 89 0.58 -3.90 52.65
C GLU A 89 1.01 -5.21 53.35
N LYS A 90 1.57 -6.18 52.59
CA LYS A 90 2.05 -7.46 53.15
C LYS A 90 3.43 -7.40 53.80
N ALA A 91 4.36 -6.58 53.30
CA ALA A 91 5.72 -6.52 53.84
C ALA A 91 5.86 -5.54 55.02
N LEU A 92 4.95 -4.54 55.16
CA LEU A 92 4.99 -3.56 56.25
C LEU A 92 3.89 -3.73 57.33
N GLU A 93 3.04 -4.76 57.27
CA GLU A 93 1.94 -4.94 58.24
C GLU A 93 1.10 -3.65 58.45
N MET A 94 0.86 -2.86 57.40
CA MET A 94 0.08 -1.63 57.52
C MET A 94 -1.41 -1.98 57.70
N ASN A 95 -1.80 -2.22 58.95
CA ASN A 95 -3.19 -2.15 59.37
C ASN A 95 -3.62 -0.68 59.42
N ARG A 96 -4.74 -0.34 58.76
CA ARG A 96 -5.27 1.03 58.72
C ARG A 96 -5.54 1.50 60.16
N PRO A 97 -4.80 2.48 60.70
CA PRO A 97 -5.00 2.90 62.07
C PRO A 97 -6.40 3.51 62.21
N SER A 98 -7.18 2.95 63.13
CA SER A 98 -8.43 3.54 63.62
C SER A 98 -8.13 4.91 64.24
N ARG A 99 -9.12 5.80 64.21
CA ARG A 99 -9.09 7.25 64.52
C ARG A 99 -8.49 7.68 65.88
N ASP A 100 -7.94 6.76 66.67
CA ASP A 100 -7.46 6.98 68.04
C ASP A 100 -5.93 7.09 68.16
N SER A 101 -5.17 6.93 67.08
CA SER A 101 -3.69 6.93 67.12
C SER A 101 -3.04 7.86 66.10
N GLU A 102 -3.57 9.08 65.94
CA GLU A 102 -2.92 10.12 65.14
C GLU A 102 -2.23 11.12 66.09
N VAL A 103 -0.90 11.09 66.11
CA VAL A 103 -0.09 12.13 66.78
C VAL A 103 0.57 12.96 65.70
N VAL A 104 0.09 14.20 65.53
CA VAL A 104 0.70 15.21 64.66
C VAL A 104 1.96 15.72 65.35
N VAL A 105 3.11 15.54 64.69
CA VAL A 105 4.38 16.10 65.15
C VAL A 105 4.70 17.32 64.29
N GLN A 106 4.86 18.47 64.94
CA GLN A 106 5.21 19.76 64.36
C GLN A 106 6.72 19.88 64.10
#